data_AF-A0A533W4Y2-F1
#
_entry.id   AF-A0A533W4Y2-F1
#
_cell.length_a   1.000
_cell.length_b   1.000
_cell.length_c   1.000
_cell.angle_alpha   90.00
_cell.angle_beta   90.00
_cell.angle_gamma   90.00
#
_symmetry.space_group_name_H-M   'P 1'
#
loop_
_entity.id
_entity.type
_entity.pdbx_description
1 polymer ?
#
loop_
_entity_poly.entity_id
_entity_poly.type
_entity_poly.pdbx_seq_one_letter_code
_entity_poly.pdbx_strand_id
1 'polypeptide(L)'
;MSEEKSLLRWGGLAGMLAGIVFILVPITLFGFVPPAPADPAGLVMRFPDVRAAIAVGNGLDFVVNIFRVALILALYRALGGTSLAPALFGSVLFVLGLGVLFVESSTQVAFDSISNLYHAPGATPVEQATLALVWQATQGMFNQFDTAAILLLSAGIIVLGVAMFRAPAFGKGFGGLSVVLGAATVVAISFFGVTSILSALLVLPIFVILPILLGWKVYSLSRPPRSLAAWQQPMRIKRAVEVA
;
A
#
# COMPACT_ATOMS: atom_id res chain seq x y z
N MET A 1 -11.39 -19.98 -17.75
CA MET A 1 -10.29 -20.53 -16.91
C MET A 1 -8.92 -19.91 -17.18
N SER A 2 -8.52 -19.67 -18.44
CA SER A 2 -7.24 -19.01 -18.77
C SER A 2 -7.16 -17.55 -18.29
N GLU A 3 -8.23 -16.78 -18.51
CA GLU A 3 -8.32 -15.37 -18.10
C GLU A 3 -8.31 -15.21 -16.58
N GLU A 4 -9.07 -16.05 -15.86
CA GLU A 4 -9.07 -16.06 -14.39
C GLU A 4 -7.68 -16.36 -13.82
N LYS A 5 -6.97 -17.34 -14.38
CA LYS A 5 -5.57 -17.61 -14.00
C LYS A 5 -4.67 -16.42 -14.31
N SER A 6 -4.87 -15.75 -15.45
CA SER A 6 -4.11 -14.55 -15.81
C SER A 6 -4.35 -13.42 -14.81
N LEU A 7 -5.60 -13.16 -14.44
CA LEU A 7 -5.97 -12.15 -13.45
C LEU A 7 -5.30 -12.41 -12.09
N LEU A 8 -5.39 -13.65 -11.58
CA LEU A 8 -4.74 -14.04 -10.33
C LEU A 8 -3.21 -13.92 -10.44
N ARG A 9 -2.63 -14.28 -11.58
CA ARG A 9 -1.19 -14.14 -11.82
C ARG A 9 -0.77 -12.67 -11.73
N TRP A 10 -1.45 -11.78 -12.45
CA TRP A 10 -1.11 -10.36 -12.47
C TRP A 10 -1.38 -9.67 -11.14
N GLY A 11 -2.53 -9.92 -10.50
CA GLY A 11 -2.82 -9.33 -9.20
C GLY A 11 -1.90 -9.85 -8.09
N GLY A 12 -1.50 -11.12 -8.16
CA GLY A 12 -0.52 -11.69 -7.24
C GLY A 12 0.89 -11.09 -7.41
N LEU A 13 1.34 -10.93 -8.67
CA LEU A 13 2.60 -10.21 -8.98
C LEU A 13 2.54 -8.77 -8.50
N ALA A 14 1.43 -8.08 -8.77
CA ALA A 14 1.20 -6.72 -8.30
C ALA A 14 1.28 -6.63 -6.77
N GLY A 15 0.69 -7.56 -6.02
CA GLY A 15 0.80 -7.58 -4.57
C GLY A 15 2.24 -7.70 -4.05
N MET A 16 3.04 -8.56 -4.66
CA MET A 16 4.47 -8.69 -4.32
C MET A 16 5.24 -7.43 -4.68
N LEU A 17 5.02 -6.87 -5.87
CA LEU A 17 5.65 -5.62 -6.30
C LEU A 17 5.22 -4.43 -5.44
N ALA A 18 3.96 -4.37 -5.00
CA ALA A 18 3.48 -3.32 -4.10
C ALA A 18 4.31 -3.29 -2.82
N GLY A 19 4.50 -4.44 -2.15
CA GLY A 19 5.31 -4.48 -0.93
C GLY A 19 6.79 -4.19 -1.17
N ILE A 20 7.38 -4.71 -2.25
CA ILE A 20 8.80 -4.48 -2.58
C ILE A 20 9.07 -3.02 -2.92
N VAL A 21 8.27 -2.43 -3.81
CA VAL A 21 8.43 -1.03 -4.24
C VAL A 21 8.11 -0.07 -3.09
N PHE A 22 7.16 -0.42 -2.21
CA PHE A 22 6.86 0.40 -1.04
C PHE A 22 8.06 0.59 -0.11
N ILE A 23 9.06 -0.31 -0.09
CA ILE A 23 10.30 -0.11 0.68
C ILE A 23 11.06 1.13 0.19
N LEU A 24 10.95 1.49 -1.09
CA LEU A 24 11.60 2.67 -1.65
C LEU A 24 10.97 3.98 -1.17
N VAL A 25 9.69 3.97 -0.77
CA VAL A 25 8.99 5.15 -0.25
C VAL A 25 9.65 5.68 1.04
N PRO A 26 9.77 4.92 2.14
CA PRO A 26 10.45 5.39 3.35
C PRO A 26 11.95 5.60 3.12
N ILE A 27 12.62 4.86 2.23
CA ILE A 27 14.02 5.14 1.88
C ILE A 27 14.14 6.54 1.27
N THR A 28 13.23 6.90 0.37
CA THR A 28 13.21 8.22 -0.25
C THR A 28 12.86 9.30 0.77
N LEU A 29 11.76 9.13 1.49
CA LEU A 29 11.22 10.14 2.39
C LEU A 29 11.96 10.28 3.72
N PHE A 30 12.67 9.25 4.21
CA PHE A 30 13.46 9.36 5.45
C PHE A 30 14.96 9.36 5.21
N GLY A 31 15.43 8.85 4.06
CA GLY A 31 16.84 8.88 3.70
C GLY A 31 17.28 10.20 3.06
N PHE A 32 16.39 10.90 2.35
CA PHE A 32 16.72 12.12 1.61
C PHE A 32 15.99 13.37 2.11
N VAL A 33 14.96 13.24 2.95
CA VAL A 33 14.35 14.38 3.64
C VAL A 33 14.87 14.41 5.07
N PRO A 34 15.59 15.47 5.48
CA PRO A 34 16.05 15.60 6.87
C PRO A 34 14.87 15.57 7.85
N PRO A 35 15.12 15.25 9.14
CA PRO A 35 14.11 15.34 10.18
C PRO A 35 13.37 16.68 10.15
N ALA A 36 12.06 16.64 10.37
CA ALA A 36 11.24 17.84 10.39
C ALA A 36 11.72 18.83 11.47
N PRO A 37 11.86 20.13 11.15
CA PRO A 37 12.03 21.17 12.16
C PRO A 37 10.88 21.15 13.16
N ALA A 38 11.18 21.57 14.39
CA ALA A 38 10.19 21.68 15.45
C ALA A 38 9.19 22.82 15.20
N ASP A 39 9.61 23.85 14.46
CA ASP A 39 8.79 25.02 14.17
C ASP A 39 8.09 24.90 12.79
N PRO A 40 6.81 25.33 12.68
CA PRO A 40 6.06 25.27 11.42
C PRO A 40 6.69 26.10 10.29
N ALA A 41 7.35 27.22 10.61
CA ALA A 41 7.97 28.09 9.60
C ALA A 41 9.15 27.39 8.91
N GLY A 42 9.95 26.65 9.67
CA GLY A 42 11.07 25.86 9.18
C GLY A 42 10.64 24.79 8.16
N LEU A 43 9.41 24.27 8.26
CA LEU A 43 8.86 23.34 7.25
C LEU A 43 8.64 24.03 5.90
N VAL A 44 8.10 25.25 5.90
CA VAL A 44 7.88 26.03 4.67
C VAL A 44 9.20 26.47 4.06
N MET A 45 10.09 27.00 4.91
CA MET A 45 11.39 27.55 4.51
C MET A 45 12.29 26.52 3.84
N ARG A 46 12.31 25.28 4.35
CA ARG A 46 13.15 24.21 3.78
C ARG A 46 12.50 23.49 2.60
N PHE A 47 11.23 23.74 2.31
CA PHE A 47 10.49 22.95 1.31
C PHE A 47 11.17 22.95 -0.07
N PRO A 48 11.71 24.07 -0.60
CA PRO A 48 12.43 24.05 -1.87
C PRO A 48 13.56 23.02 -1.92
N ASP A 49 14.27 22.81 -0.80
CA ASP A 49 15.41 21.88 -0.71
C ASP A 49 14.97 20.41 -0.73
N VAL A 50 13.79 20.11 -0.18
CA VAL A 50 13.28 18.74 -0.04
C VAL A 50 12.19 18.37 -1.06
N ARG A 51 11.71 19.35 -1.83
CA ARG A 51 10.58 19.22 -2.77
C ARG A 51 10.74 18.04 -3.72
N ALA A 52 11.92 17.89 -4.31
CA ALA A 52 12.19 16.82 -5.28
C ALA A 52 12.09 15.42 -4.62
N ALA A 53 12.65 15.25 -3.42
CA ALA A 53 12.59 13.99 -2.69
C ALA A 53 11.14 13.64 -2.29
N ILE A 54 10.37 14.63 -1.82
CA ILE A 54 8.94 14.46 -1.51
C ILE A 54 8.17 14.04 -2.76
N ALA A 55 8.36 14.74 -3.88
CA ALA A 55 7.67 14.41 -5.13
C ALA A 55 7.98 12.99 -5.64
N VAL A 56 9.25 12.55 -5.54
CA VAL A 56 9.64 11.18 -5.91
C VAL A 56 9.03 10.15 -4.96
N GLY A 57 9.11 10.38 -3.64
CA GLY A 57 8.54 9.48 -2.64
C GLY A 57 7.03 9.31 -2.81
N ASN A 58 6.33 10.41 -3.03
CA ASN A 58 4.88 10.41 -3.29
C ASN A 58 4.54 9.73 -4.63
N GLY A 59 5.33 9.97 -5.68
CA GLY A 59 5.16 9.29 -6.97
C GLY A 59 5.36 7.77 -6.88
N LEU A 60 6.31 7.32 -6.06
CA LEU A 60 6.48 5.88 -5.77
C LEU A 60 5.27 5.32 -5.03
N ASP A 61 4.74 6.02 -4.03
CA ASP A 61 3.54 5.57 -3.31
C ASP A 61 2.30 5.52 -4.22
N PHE A 62 2.15 6.47 -5.14
CA PHE A 62 1.11 6.43 -6.18
C PHE A 62 1.18 5.12 -7.00
N VAL A 63 2.38 4.73 -7.46
CA VAL A 63 2.58 3.48 -8.21
C VAL A 63 2.27 2.26 -7.35
N VAL A 64 2.68 2.27 -6.08
CA VAL A 64 2.35 1.20 -5.12
C VAL A 64 0.83 1.07 -4.96
N ASN A 65 0.10 2.18 -4.87
CA ASN A 65 -1.35 2.18 -4.71
C ASN A 65 -2.04 1.57 -5.95
N ILE A 66 -1.54 1.77 -7.17
CA ILE A 66 -2.01 1.06 -8.37
C ILE A 66 -1.84 -0.45 -8.22
N PHE A 67 -0.67 -0.90 -7.77
CA PHE A 67 -0.43 -2.34 -7.56
C PHE A 67 -1.33 -2.93 -6.48
N ARG A 68 -1.64 -2.16 -5.44
CA ARG A 68 -2.58 -2.57 -4.39
C ARG A 68 -4.01 -2.72 -4.95
N VAL A 69 -4.47 -1.84 -5.84
CA VAL A 69 -5.76 -2.01 -6.53
C VAL A 69 -5.79 -3.37 -7.24
N ALA A 70 -4.76 -3.69 -8.04
CA ALA A 70 -4.70 -4.94 -8.78
C ALA A 70 -4.71 -6.18 -7.85
N LEU A 71 -3.98 -6.13 -6.73
CA LEU A 71 -4.00 -7.19 -5.72
C LEU A 71 -5.41 -7.40 -5.14
N ILE A 72 -6.10 -6.32 -4.78
CA ILE A 72 -7.41 -6.39 -4.13
C ILE A 72 -8.49 -6.90 -5.09
N LEU A 73 -8.43 -6.52 -6.36
CA LEU A 73 -9.34 -7.06 -7.38
C LEU A 73 -9.12 -8.56 -7.60
N ALA A 74 -7.86 -9.02 -7.55
CA ALA A 74 -7.57 -10.46 -7.61
C ALA A 74 -8.02 -11.21 -6.35
N LEU A 75 -7.89 -10.60 -5.16
CA LEU A 75 -8.40 -11.16 -3.90
C LEU A 75 -9.93 -11.25 -3.90
N TYR A 76 -10.63 -10.20 -4.34
CA TYR A 76 -12.08 -10.23 -4.55
C TYR A 76 -12.48 -11.43 -5.41
N ARG A 77 -11.80 -11.60 -6.55
CA ARG A 77 -12.12 -12.69 -7.47
C ARG A 77 -11.80 -14.07 -6.89
N ALA A 78 -10.74 -14.20 -6.10
CA ALA A 78 -10.34 -15.44 -5.45
C ALA A 78 -11.26 -15.84 -4.28
N LEU A 79 -11.83 -14.86 -3.57
CA LEU A 79 -12.66 -15.07 -2.38
C LEU A 79 -14.16 -15.10 -2.69
N GLY A 80 -14.58 -14.52 -3.83
CA GLY A 80 -15.98 -14.38 -4.21
C GLY A 80 -16.74 -15.70 -4.35
N GLY A 81 -16.05 -16.80 -4.68
CA GLY A 81 -16.67 -18.13 -4.80
C GLY A 81 -17.10 -18.76 -3.48
N THR A 82 -16.55 -18.30 -2.34
CA THR A 82 -16.87 -18.86 -1.01
C THR A 82 -17.56 -17.86 -0.09
N SER A 83 -17.25 -16.56 -0.25
CA SER A 83 -17.69 -15.52 0.66
C SER A 83 -17.92 -14.20 -0.08
N LEU A 84 -18.88 -14.16 -1.00
CA LEU A 84 -19.13 -13.01 -1.87
C LEU A 84 -19.30 -11.69 -1.12
N ALA A 85 -20.17 -11.64 -0.11
CA ALA A 85 -20.47 -10.42 0.62
C ALA A 85 -19.23 -9.80 1.30
N PRO A 86 -18.50 -10.49 2.19
CA PRO A 86 -17.30 -9.89 2.80
C PRO A 86 -16.18 -9.67 1.78
N ALA A 87 -16.06 -10.48 0.71
CA ALA A 87 -15.11 -10.18 -0.36
C ALA A 87 -15.43 -8.84 -1.03
N LEU A 88 -16.70 -8.59 -1.35
CA LEU A 88 -17.14 -7.33 -1.97
C LEU A 88 -16.94 -6.13 -1.04
N PHE A 89 -17.51 -6.18 0.18
CA PHE A 89 -17.44 -5.06 1.11
C PHE A 89 -16.01 -4.75 1.53
N GLY A 90 -15.20 -5.78 1.79
CA GLY A 90 -13.79 -5.60 2.13
C GLY A 90 -13.00 -4.95 0.99
N SER A 91 -13.23 -5.37 -0.26
CA SER A 91 -12.60 -4.75 -1.42
C SER A 91 -13.05 -3.30 -1.65
N VAL A 92 -14.34 -3.00 -1.48
CA VAL A 92 -14.86 -1.63 -1.61
C VAL A 92 -14.22 -0.70 -0.59
N LEU A 93 -14.22 -1.09 0.69
CA LEU A 93 -13.59 -0.29 1.76
C LEU A 93 -12.10 -0.05 1.48
N PHE A 94 -11.39 -1.09 1.04
CA PHE A 94 -9.98 -0.97 0.72
C PHE A 94 -9.75 -0.02 -0.47
N VAL A 95 -10.53 -0.14 -1.54
CA VAL A 95 -10.42 0.72 -2.72
C VAL A 95 -10.77 2.18 -2.40
N LEU A 96 -11.77 2.42 -1.54
CA LEU A 96 -12.06 3.77 -1.05
C LEU A 96 -10.88 4.36 -0.28
N GLY A 97 -10.24 3.57 0.60
CA GLY A 97 -9.02 3.98 1.31
C GLY A 97 -7.86 4.29 0.35
N LEU A 98 -7.66 3.48 -0.69
CA LEU A 98 -6.67 3.77 -1.74
C LEU A 98 -7.01 5.06 -2.51
N GLY A 99 -8.30 5.32 -2.75
CA GLY A 99 -8.77 6.57 -3.35
C GLY A 99 -8.31 7.80 -2.57
N VAL A 100 -8.37 7.72 -1.23
CA VAL A 100 -7.86 8.79 -0.35
C VAL A 100 -6.32 8.87 -0.43
N LEU A 101 -5.60 7.74 -0.40
CA LEU A 101 -4.13 7.75 -0.55
C LEU A 101 -3.65 8.29 -1.92
N PHE A 102 -4.43 8.16 -2.98
CA PHE A 102 -4.11 8.79 -4.26
C PHE A 102 -4.08 10.32 -4.15
N VAL A 103 -4.94 10.91 -3.33
CA VAL A 103 -4.91 12.36 -3.06
C VAL A 103 -3.63 12.72 -2.30
N GLU A 104 -3.27 11.95 -1.28
CA GLU A 104 -2.06 12.14 -0.46
C GLU A 104 -0.76 12.07 -1.26
N SER A 105 -0.70 11.15 -2.22
CA SER A 105 0.45 11.00 -3.13
C SER A 105 0.66 12.17 -4.10
N SER A 106 -0.06 13.28 -3.90
CA SER A 106 0.09 14.54 -4.64
C SER A 106 0.21 15.79 -3.74
N THR A 107 0.44 15.61 -2.43
CA THR A 107 0.54 16.70 -1.43
C THR A 107 1.47 17.85 -1.84
N GLN A 108 2.57 17.56 -2.54
CA GLN A 108 3.50 18.57 -3.05
C GLN A 108 2.83 19.64 -3.91
N VAL A 109 1.74 19.31 -4.62
CA VAL A 109 1.01 20.26 -5.47
C VAL A 109 0.36 21.37 -4.63
N ALA A 110 -0.19 21.02 -3.46
CA ALA A 110 -0.76 22.01 -2.54
C ALA A 110 0.34 22.87 -1.89
N PHE A 111 1.45 22.24 -1.51
CA PHE A 111 2.54 22.89 -0.80
C PHE A 111 3.39 23.81 -1.68
N ASP A 112 3.51 23.53 -2.99
CA ASP A 112 4.23 24.37 -3.95
C ASP A 112 3.73 25.82 -3.93
N SER A 113 2.41 26.01 -3.96
CA SER A 113 1.82 27.35 -4.02
C SER A 113 2.08 28.15 -2.74
N ILE A 114 1.98 27.48 -1.58
CA ILE A 114 2.26 28.10 -0.28
C ILE A 114 3.74 28.48 -0.18
N SER A 115 4.63 27.58 -0.59
CA SER A 115 6.08 27.82 -0.57
C SER A 115 6.48 28.98 -1.50
N ASN A 116 5.91 29.07 -2.69
CA ASN A 116 6.21 30.15 -3.63
C ASN A 116 5.82 31.53 -3.09
N LEU A 117 4.66 31.63 -2.42
CA LEU A 117 4.24 32.88 -1.77
C LEU A 117 5.15 33.24 -0.59
N TYR A 118 5.62 32.24 0.16
CA TYR A 118 6.49 32.46 1.32
C TYR A 118 7.86 33.01 0.92
N HIS A 119 8.38 32.55 -0.23
CA HIS A 119 9.67 32.95 -0.79
C HIS A 119 9.56 34.08 -1.83
N ALA A 120 8.38 34.69 -2.00
CA ALA A 120 8.18 35.73 -3.00
C ALA A 120 9.02 36.99 -2.65
N PRO A 121 9.59 37.68 -3.66
CA PRO A 121 10.25 38.95 -3.43
C PRO A 121 9.29 39.96 -2.78
N GLY A 122 9.69 40.54 -1.65
CA GLY A 122 8.86 41.50 -0.91
C GLY A 122 7.90 40.89 0.11
N ALA A 123 7.89 39.56 0.29
CA ALA A 123 7.14 38.92 1.36
C ALA A 123 7.60 39.46 2.72
N THR A 124 6.65 40.03 3.46
CA THR A 124 6.87 40.60 4.79
C THR A 124 6.91 39.50 5.85
N PRO A 125 7.51 39.76 7.03
CA PRO A 125 7.50 38.79 8.14
C PRO A 125 6.10 38.35 8.58
N VAL A 126 5.11 39.26 8.49
CA VAL A 126 3.71 38.96 8.83
C VAL A 126 3.07 38.02 7.82
N GLU A 127 3.32 38.23 6.52
CA GLU A 127 2.85 37.32 5.46
C GLU A 127 3.50 35.94 5.58
N GLN A 128 4.80 35.88 5.85
CA GLN A 128 5.52 34.63 6.08
C GLN A 128 4.98 33.85 7.28
N ALA A 129 4.72 34.52 8.40
CA ALA A 129 4.10 33.91 9.57
C ALA A 129 2.69 33.38 9.24
N THR A 130 1.92 34.13 8.45
CA THR A 130 0.58 33.71 8.01
C THR A 130 0.65 32.46 7.14
N LEU A 131 1.58 32.41 6.18
CA LEU A 131 1.76 31.26 5.28
C LEU A 131 2.26 30.01 6.03
N ALA A 132 3.05 30.16 7.10
CA ALA A 132 3.41 29.05 7.98
C ALA A 132 2.19 28.45 8.69
N LEU A 133 1.21 29.27 9.10
CA LEU A 133 -0.04 28.77 9.67
C LEU A 133 -0.91 28.07 8.61
N VAL A 134 -0.99 28.63 7.40
CA VAL A 134 -1.70 27.99 6.27
C VAL A 134 -1.08 26.63 5.93
N TRP A 135 0.24 26.54 5.94
CA TRP A 135 0.97 25.29 5.77
C TRP A 135 0.61 24.26 6.85
N GLN A 136 0.62 24.68 8.12
CA GLN A 136 0.26 23.80 9.23
C GLN A 136 -1.19 23.30 9.13
N ALA A 137 -2.14 24.17 8.79
CA ALA A 137 -3.53 23.79 8.58
C ALA A 137 -3.66 22.78 7.42
N THR A 138 -2.96 23.02 6.32
CA THR A 138 -2.94 22.13 5.14
C THR A 138 -2.38 20.75 5.49
N GLN A 139 -1.25 20.70 6.21
CA GLN A 139 -0.72 19.42 6.72
C GLN A 139 -1.69 18.73 7.67
N GLY A 140 -2.38 19.48 8.53
CA GLY A 140 -3.40 18.92 9.43
C GLY A 140 -4.54 18.22 8.67
N MET A 141 -4.98 18.79 7.54
CA MET A 141 -5.98 18.17 6.67
C MET A 141 -5.47 16.87 6.04
N PHE A 142 -4.27 16.86 5.48
CA PHE A 142 -3.68 15.67 4.88
C PHE A 142 -3.42 14.56 5.94
N ASN A 143 -2.94 14.91 7.14
CA ASN A 143 -2.83 13.94 8.24
C ASN A 143 -4.19 13.29 8.61
N GLN A 144 -5.29 14.04 8.48
CA GLN A 144 -6.64 13.51 8.73
C GLN A 144 -7.12 12.61 7.58
N PHE A 145 -6.77 12.93 6.34
CA PHE A 145 -7.03 12.06 5.19
C PHE A 145 -6.22 10.76 5.28
N ASP A 146 -4.94 10.81 5.65
CA ASP A 146 -4.14 9.63 5.97
C ASP A 146 -4.82 8.77 7.05
N THR A 147 -5.31 9.41 8.11
CA THR A 147 -6.04 8.72 9.18
C THR A 147 -7.28 7.99 8.64
N ALA A 148 -8.10 8.69 7.86
CA ALA A 148 -9.29 8.10 7.25
C ALA A 148 -8.94 6.97 6.27
N ALA A 149 -7.91 7.15 5.46
CA ALA A 149 -7.43 6.16 4.50
C ALA A 149 -6.99 4.88 5.21
N ILE A 150 -6.16 5.01 6.26
CA ILE A 150 -5.67 3.87 7.04
C ILE A 150 -6.85 3.15 7.71
N LEU A 151 -7.81 3.86 8.30
CA LEU A 151 -9.00 3.23 8.88
C LEU A 151 -9.82 2.44 7.85
N LEU A 152 -10.03 3.00 6.65
CA LEU A 152 -10.73 2.34 5.55
C LEU A 152 -9.97 1.10 5.03
N LEU A 153 -8.65 1.22 4.84
CA LEU A 153 -7.79 0.12 4.44
C LEU A 153 -7.81 -1.00 5.48
N SER A 154 -7.65 -0.67 6.75
CA SER A 154 -7.68 -1.64 7.85
C SER A 154 -9.04 -2.33 7.97
N ALA A 155 -10.13 -1.59 7.86
CA ALA A 155 -11.48 -2.16 7.82
C ALA A 155 -11.64 -3.11 6.62
N GLY A 156 -11.16 -2.71 5.44
CA GLY A 156 -11.13 -3.56 4.25
C GLY A 156 -10.35 -4.85 4.47
N ILE A 157 -9.14 -4.77 5.03
CA ILE A 157 -8.29 -5.92 5.35
C ILE A 157 -8.98 -6.86 6.35
N ILE A 158 -9.62 -6.33 7.40
CA ILE A 158 -10.36 -7.13 8.39
C ILE A 158 -11.47 -7.93 7.69
N VAL A 159 -12.30 -7.26 6.89
CA VAL A 159 -13.44 -7.90 6.23
C VAL A 159 -12.96 -8.92 5.17
N LEU A 160 -11.88 -8.62 4.43
CA LEU A 160 -11.23 -9.59 3.55
C LEU A 160 -10.66 -10.80 4.32
N GLY A 161 -10.07 -10.56 5.50
CA GLY A 161 -9.61 -11.63 6.39
C GLY A 161 -10.75 -12.54 6.86
N VAL A 162 -11.91 -11.97 7.16
CA VAL A 162 -13.13 -12.75 7.46
C VAL A 162 -13.54 -13.62 6.26
N ALA A 163 -13.49 -13.07 5.04
CA ALA A 163 -13.78 -13.84 3.83
C ALA A 163 -12.81 -15.02 3.63
N MET A 164 -11.52 -14.84 3.96
CA MET A 164 -10.47 -15.86 3.85
C MET A 164 -10.69 -17.08 4.75
N PHE A 165 -11.36 -16.94 5.90
CA PHE A 165 -11.62 -18.07 6.79
C PHE A 165 -12.43 -19.19 6.13
N ARG A 166 -13.35 -18.85 5.22
CA ARG A 166 -14.18 -19.80 4.49
C ARG A 166 -13.59 -20.23 3.15
N ALA A 167 -12.48 -19.62 2.71
CA ALA A 167 -11.82 -19.96 1.47
C ALA A 167 -10.73 -21.02 1.73
N PRO A 168 -10.87 -22.28 1.23
CA PRO A 168 -9.91 -23.36 1.53
C PRO A 168 -8.47 -23.03 1.12
N ALA A 169 -8.32 -22.23 0.07
CA ALA A 169 -7.02 -21.75 -0.36
C ALA A 169 -6.31 -20.91 0.72
N PHE A 170 -7.03 -20.06 1.45
CA PHE A 170 -6.46 -19.09 2.40
C PHE A 170 -6.55 -19.59 3.85
N GLY A 171 -7.75 -19.96 4.28
CA GLY A 171 -8.02 -20.52 5.60
C GLY A 171 -7.67 -19.61 6.78
N LYS A 172 -7.46 -20.23 7.94
CA LYS A 172 -7.25 -19.54 9.22
C LYS A 172 -5.96 -18.72 9.31
N GLY A 173 -4.90 -19.15 8.62
CA GLY A 173 -3.61 -18.45 8.65
C GLY A 173 -3.69 -17.05 8.06
N PHE A 174 -4.03 -16.95 6.77
CA PHE A 174 -4.16 -15.65 6.08
C PHE A 174 -5.33 -14.82 6.61
N GLY A 175 -6.46 -15.46 6.93
CA GLY A 175 -7.62 -14.78 7.50
C GLY A 175 -7.32 -14.15 8.87
N GLY A 176 -6.73 -14.94 9.77
CA GLY A 176 -6.36 -14.48 11.12
C GLY A 176 -5.30 -13.39 11.09
N LEU A 177 -4.25 -13.55 10.27
CA LEU A 177 -3.20 -12.53 10.11
C LEU A 177 -3.78 -11.20 9.63
N SER A 178 -4.66 -11.24 8.62
CA SER A 178 -5.30 -10.03 8.07
C SER A 178 -6.17 -9.34 9.12
N VAL A 179 -7.02 -10.09 9.83
CA VAL A 179 -7.87 -9.55 10.90
C VAL A 179 -7.04 -8.93 12.02
N VAL A 180 -6.01 -9.63 12.50
CA VAL A 180 -5.17 -9.16 13.61
C VAL A 180 -4.41 -7.88 13.22
N LEU A 181 -3.76 -7.85 12.05
CA LEU A 181 -3.03 -6.67 11.60
C LEU A 181 -3.96 -5.49 11.36
N GLY A 182 -5.10 -5.70 10.70
CA GLY A 182 -6.09 -4.63 10.49
C GLY A 182 -6.62 -4.09 11.82
N ALA A 183 -7.01 -4.95 12.76
CA ALA A 183 -7.50 -4.53 14.06
C ALA A 183 -6.43 -3.80 14.88
N ALA A 184 -5.19 -4.30 14.89
CA ALA A 184 -4.07 -3.64 15.56
C ALA A 184 -3.84 -2.21 15.02
N THR A 185 -4.06 -2.00 13.72
CA THR A 185 -3.93 -0.68 13.09
C THR A 185 -5.04 0.27 13.51
N VAL A 186 -6.28 -0.21 13.51
CA VAL A 186 -7.43 0.59 13.98
C VAL A 186 -7.19 1.02 15.43
N VAL A 187 -6.73 0.11 16.28
CA VAL A 187 -6.37 0.44 17.67
C VAL A 187 -5.24 1.45 17.70
N ALA A 188 -4.12 1.19 17.03
CA ALA A 188 -2.97 2.08 17.03
C ALA A 188 -3.33 3.51 16.61
N ILE A 189 -4.06 3.67 15.50
CA ILE A 189 -4.40 4.99 14.96
C ILE A 189 -5.52 5.69 15.73
N SER A 190 -6.28 4.97 16.55
CA SER A 190 -7.26 5.56 17.48
C SER A 190 -6.59 6.20 18.71
N PHE A 191 -5.40 5.73 19.09
CA PHE A 191 -4.66 6.25 20.25
C PHE A 191 -3.46 7.12 19.87
N PHE A 192 -2.91 6.95 18.67
CA PHE A 192 -1.70 7.62 18.22
C PHE A 192 -1.91 8.24 16.84
N GLY A 193 -1.50 9.51 16.69
CA GLY A 193 -1.53 10.17 15.38
C GLY A 193 -0.67 9.44 14.34
N VAL A 194 -0.95 9.67 13.06
CA VAL A 194 -0.23 9.02 11.94
C VAL A 194 1.27 9.31 11.93
N THR A 195 1.64 10.45 12.50
CA THR A 195 3.02 10.93 12.67
C THR A 195 3.76 10.27 13.84
N SER A 196 3.10 9.45 14.65
CA SER A 196 3.70 8.78 15.80
C SER A 196 4.56 7.58 15.39
N ILE A 197 5.71 7.44 16.06
CA ILE A 197 6.59 6.26 15.91
C ILE A 197 5.85 4.95 16.27
N LEU A 198 4.89 5.00 17.20
CA LEU A 198 4.12 3.83 17.61
C LEU A 198 3.17 3.37 16.50
N SER A 199 2.58 4.31 15.75
CA SER A 199 1.80 4.03 14.54
C SER A 199 2.69 3.47 13.43
N ALA A 200 3.92 3.98 13.31
CA ALA A 200 4.89 3.55 12.29
C ALA A 200 5.32 2.08 12.44
N LEU A 201 5.23 1.48 13.63
CA LEU A 201 5.57 0.05 13.84
C LEU A 201 4.73 -0.90 12.99
N LEU A 202 3.51 -0.51 12.61
CA LEU A 202 2.61 -1.32 11.80
C LEU A 202 2.81 -1.15 10.29
N VAL A 203 3.63 -0.18 9.87
CA VAL A 203 3.86 0.13 8.46
C VAL A 203 4.47 -1.06 7.73
N LEU A 204 5.55 -1.63 8.27
CA LEU A 204 6.23 -2.77 7.63
C LEU A 204 5.34 -4.02 7.54
N PRO A 205 4.68 -4.49 8.63
CA PRO A 205 3.77 -5.62 8.55
C PRO A 205 2.65 -5.46 7.50
N ILE A 206 2.09 -4.25 7.37
CA ILE A 206 0.86 -4.03 6.60
C ILE A 206 1.13 -3.61 5.17
N PHE A 207 2.12 -2.76 4.94
CA PHE A 207 2.36 -2.19 3.63
C PHE A 207 3.45 -2.93 2.85
N VAL A 208 4.26 -3.75 3.53
CA VAL A 208 5.30 -4.58 2.91
C VAL A 208 4.95 -6.07 3.02
N ILE A 209 4.90 -6.59 4.25
CA ILE A 209 4.84 -8.05 4.48
C ILE A 209 3.50 -8.62 4.02
N LEU A 210 2.38 -8.06 4.44
CA LEU A 210 1.05 -8.58 4.12
C LEU A 210 0.76 -8.58 2.60
N PRO A 211 1.03 -7.52 1.82
CA PRO A 211 0.86 -7.52 0.37
C PRO A 211 1.74 -8.56 -0.33
N ILE A 212 2.97 -8.77 0.14
CA ILE A 212 3.85 -9.82 -0.41
C ILE A 212 3.26 -11.19 -0.12
N LEU A 213 2.84 -11.48 1.11
CA LEU A 213 2.28 -12.77 1.49
C LEU A 213 0.98 -13.06 0.73
N LEU A 214 0.06 -12.10 0.66
CA LEU A 214 -1.20 -12.23 -0.07
C LEU A 214 -0.96 -12.30 -1.58
N GLY A 215 -0.06 -11.49 -2.12
CA GLY A 215 0.32 -11.49 -3.53
C GLY A 215 0.93 -12.83 -3.95
N TRP A 216 1.89 -13.34 -3.18
CA TRP A 216 2.45 -14.67 -3.38
C TRP A 216 1.37 -15.75 -3.37
N LYS A 217 0.45 -15.68 -2.40
CA LYS A 217 -0.63 -16.64 -2.27
C LYS A 217 -1.55 -16.62 -3.49
N VAL A 218 -2.02 -15.44 -3.89
CA VAL A 218 -2.88 -15.23 -5.06
C VAL A 218 -2.17 -15.70 -6.34
N TYR A 219 -0.89 -15.36 -6.50
CA TYR A 219 -0.06 -15.82 -7.60
C TYR A 219 0.06 -17.35 -7.66
N SER A 220 0.21 -18.02 -6.50
CA SER A 220 0.31 -19.48 -6.43
C SER A 220 -0.95 -20.19 -6.93
N LEU A 221 -2.12 -19.57 -6.82
CA LEU A 221 -3.40 -20.11 -7.31
C LEU A 221 -3.51 -20.05 -8.84
N SER A 222 -2.69 -19.23 -9.51
CA SER A 222 -2.64 -19.20 -10.98
C SER A 222 -1.89 -20.39 -11.58
N ARG A 223 -1.06 -21.07 -10.77
CA ARG A 223 -0.19 -22.17 -11.22
C ARG A 223 -0.91 -23.52 -11.16
N PRO A 224 -0.61 -24.46 -12.06
CA PRO A 224 -1.11 -25.82 -11.95
C PRO A 224 -0.59 -26.49 -10.66
N PRO A 225 -1.34 -27.44 -10.09
CA PRO A 225 -0.88 -28.25 -8.97
C PRO A 225 0.50 -28.86 -9.24
N ARG A 226 1.43 -28.78 -8.27
CA ARG A 226 2.80 -29.32 -8.41
C ARG A 226 2.82 -30.80 -8.82
N SER A 227 1.80 -31.56 -8.45
CA SER A 227 1.66 -32.97 -8.85
C SER A 227 1.48 -33.14 -10.36
N LEU A 228 0.79 -32.23 -11.06
CA LEU A 228 0.54 -32.33 -12.50
C LEU A 228 1.74 -31.84 -13.34
N ALA A 229 2.56 -30.94 -12.80
CA ALA A 229 3.78 -30.49 -13.46
C ALA A 229 4.85 -31.59 -13.56
N ALA A 230 4.86 -32.55 -12.63
CA ALA A 230 5.75 -33.71 -12.66
C ALA A 230 5.39 -34.71 -13.78
N TRP A 231 4.11 -34.81 -14.15
CA TRP A 231 3.65 -35.70 -15.24
C TRP A 231 3.80 -35.09 -16.64
N GLN A 232 4.02 -33.78 -16.75
CA GLN A 232 4.22 -33.08 -18.03
C GLN A 232 5.68 -32.99 -18.47
N GLN A 233 6.63 -33.55 -17.71
CA GLN A 233 7.97 -33.76 -18.26
C GLN A 233 7.90 -34.92 -19.27
N PRO A 234 8.20 -34.71 -20.56
CA PRO A 234 8.31 -35.82 -21.48
C PRO A 234 9.40 -36.76 -20.98
N MET A 235 9.04 -37.99 -20.63
CA MET A 235 9.99 -39.06 -20.35
C MET A 235 10.93 -39.14 -21.56
N ARG A 236 12.15 -38.60 -21.42
CA ARG A 236 13.26 -38.91 -22.32
C ARG A 236 13.64 -40.38 -22.07
N ILE A 237 12.87 -41.28 -22.68
CA ILE A 237 13.23 -42.69 -22.79
C ILE A 237 14.47 -42.72 -23.67
N LYS A 238 15.65 -42.82 -23.04
CA LYS A 238 16.87 -43.22 -23.74
C LYS A 238 16.66 -44.65 -24.22
N ARG A 239 16.25 -44.83 -25.48
CA ARG A 239 16.47 -46.08 -26.20
C ARG A 239 17.95 -46.16 -26.54
N ALA A 240 18.73 -46.82 -25.70
CA ALA A 240 19.92 -47.50 -26.18
C ALA A 240 19.43 -48.86 -26.68
N VAL A 241 19.17 -48.91 -27.99
CA VAL A 241 19.04 -50.18 -28.70
C VAL A 241 20.44 -50.75 -28.77
N GLU A 242 20.66 -51.86 -28.07
CA GLU A 242 21.73 -52.79 -28.37
C GLU A 242 21.63 -53.17 -29.84
N VAL A 243 22.64 -52.79 -30.61
CA VAL A 243 22.91 -53.39 -31.91
C VAL A 243 24.15 -54.25 -31.72
N ALA A 244 23.90 -55.55 -31.90
CA ALA A 244 24.79 -56.66 -32.28
C ALA A 244 26.28 -56.36 -32.45
#